data_AF-A0A9D2SKY1-F1
#
_entry.id   AF-A0A9D2SKY1-F1
#
_cell.length_a   1.000
_cell.length_b   1.000
_cell.length_c   1.000
_cell.angle_alpha   90.00
_cell.angle_beta   90.00
_cell.angle_gamma   90.00
#
_symmetry.space_group_name_H-M   'P 1'
#
loop_
_entity.id
_entity.type
_entity.pdbx_description
1 polymer ?
#
loop_
_entity_poly.entity_id
_entity_poly.type
_entity_poly.pdbx_seq_one_letter_code
_entity_poly.pdbx_strand_id
1 'polypeptide(L)'
;MKMTGNIKKKGAAALAFVLVLSAGLSSVYGAPGIETGRSCSLSFELDGQYEELNQAPVPVHLYRVAEVEETGEYAPLAGYESLELGTVSDSTTAEQWEALAQEAVSLTDTLGAEPEASLTIRPDTEGTPSGLAEDLPTGMYLIEAETVRTAEYSYEFAPYLVSLPNNYYYTTGDDAWVYDVTTGLKPEQTPRYGSLVIEKTLTSYNATLGDAVFVFRVEGTRDHTQVISDVVSLNFDGTGTKRVEIAGIPAGTAVTVTEIYGGSNYDVTSSGTQTAVIVADGEEGAPATVSFTNEYNGGRNPGSGIVNHFEYTDGVWDWEQQTDSSQGLNLQPQTDDASGEQEAAEPDGQEAQQ
;
A
#
# COMPACT_ATOMS: atom_id res chain seq x y z
N MET A 1 39.45 -33.73 -12.12
CA MET A 1 38.69 -32.49 -12.43
C MET A 1 37.54 -32.45 -11.44
N LYS A 2 37.60 -31.75 -10.30
CA LYS A 2 37.76 -30.29 -10.12
C LYS A 2 36.94 -29.51 -11.13
N MET A 3 35.69 -29.21 -10.79
CA MET A 3 35.01 -28.01 -11.28
C MET A 3 34.36 -27.31 -10.10
N THR A 4 34.83 -26.08 -9.98
CA THR A 4 34.70 -25.05 -8.96
C THR A 4 33.31 -24.42 -9.02
N GLY A 5 32.70 -24.17 -7.87
CA GLY A 5 31.52 -23.31 -7.77
C GLY A 5 31.88 -21.83 -7.94
N ASN A 6 30.89 -21.02 -8.33
CA ASN A 6 30.92 -19.57 -8.22
C ASN A 6 29.56 -19.10 -7.69
N ILE A 7 29.50 -18.79 -6.39
CA ILE A 7 28.40 -18.08 -5.74
C ILE A 7 28.70 -16.59 -5.89
N LYS A 8 27.80 -15.83 -6.52
CA LYS A 8 27.83 -14.36 -6.52
C LYS A 8 27.20 -13.87 -5.23
N LYS A 9 28.00 -13.16 -4.42
CA LYS A 9 27.63 -12.52 -3.16
C LYS A 9 26.67 -11.35 -3.42
N LYS A 10 25.53 -11.32 -2.73
CA LYS A 10 24.81 -10.09 -2.38
C LYS A 10 24.99 -9.92 -0.86
N GLY A 11 25.51 -8.76 -0.46
CA GLY A 11 25.86 -8.46 0.92
C GLY A 11 24.61 -8.15 1.72
N ALA A 12 24.35 -8.96 2.74
CA ALA A 12 23.50 -8.60 3.86
C ALA A 12 24.34 -7.72 4.80
N ALA A 13 23.86 -6.51 5.10
CA ALA A 13 24.37 -5.75 6.22
C ALA A 13 23.81 -6.41 7.49
N ALA A 14 24.63 -7.26 8.10
CA ALA A 14 24.31 -7.95 9.34
C ALA A 14 24.33 -6.95 10.49
N LEU A 15 23.18 -6.72 11.13
CA LEU A 15 23.16 -6.28 12.53
C LEU A 15 23.40 -7.53 13.38
N ALA A 16 24.46 -7.50 14.19
CA ALA A 16 24.98 -8.67 14.88
C ALA A 16 24.17 -8.99 16.14
N PHE A 17 23.51 -10.15 16.14
CA PHE A 17 22.96 -10.77 17.35
C PHE A 17 24.06 -11.56 18.06
N VAL A 18 24.44 -11.17 19.28
CA VAL A 18 25.43 -11.87 20.10
C VAL A 18 24.75 -12.40 21.35
N LEU A 19 24.38 -13.68 21.31
CA LEU A 19 23.90 -14.46 22.46
C LEU A 19 25.10 -14.93 23.29
N VAL A 20 25.26 -14.39 24.50
CA VAL A 20 26.21 -14.91 25.49
C VAL A 20 25.50 -15.11 26.83
N LEU A 21 25.29 -16.38 27.18
CA LEU A 21 25.03 -16.79 28.56
C LEU A 21 26.33 -16.67 29.37
N SER A 22 26.32 -15.82 30.39
CA SER A 22 27.24 -15.98 31.54
C SER A 22 26.62 -15.46 32.82
N ALA A 23 26.39 -16.38 33.75
CA ALA A 23 26.11 -16.12 35.14
C ALA A 23 27.25 -15.28 35.78
N GLY A 24 26.90 -14.22 36.52
CA GLY A 24 27.88 -13.58 37.39
C GLY A 24 27.55 -12.17 37.89
N LEU A 25 26.99 -12.13 39.09
CA LEU A 25 27.15 -11.12 40.15
C LEU A 25 26.41 -9.77 40.05
N SER A 26 25.51 -9.63 41.03
CA SER A 26 24.65 -8.51 41.38
C SER A 26 25.41 -7.22 41.73
N SER A 27 24.92 -6.12 41.18
CA SER A 27 24.92 -4.81 41.85
C SER A 27 23.54 -4.18 41.64
N VAL A 28 22.67 -4.29 42.66
CA VAL A 28 21.34 -3.65 42.67
C VAL A 28 21.54 -2.18 43.01
N TYR A 29 21.70 -1.35 41.98
CA TYR A 29 21.15 -0.01 41.98
C TYR A 29 19.83 -0.14 41.23
N GLY A 30 18.70 -0.13 41.92
CA GLY A 30 17.41 -0.05 41.21
C GLY A 30 17.27 1.35 40.63
N ALA A 31 16.71 1.48 39.43
CA ALA A 31 16.29 2.75 38.87
C ALA A 31 15.55 3.60 39.93
N PRO A 32 15.80 4.92 39.97
CA PRO A 32 14.87 5.82 40.64
C PRO A 32 13.49 5.67 39.98
N GLY A 33 12.42 5.79 40.78
CA GLY A 33 11.05 5.70 40.28
C GLY A 33 10.73 6.76 39.22
N ILE A 34 9.62 6.56 38.50
CA ILE A 34 9.18 7.49 37.45
C ILE A 34 8.85 8.85 38.06
N GLU A 35 9.42 9.92 37.49
CA GLU A 35 9.08 11.30 37.79
C GLU A 35 7.78 11.68 37.07
N THR A 36 6.63 11.29 37.61
CA THR A 36 5.30 11.45 36.98
C THR A 36 4.90 12.90 36.70
N GLY A 37 5.54 13.88 37.33
CA GLY A 37 5.32 15.31 37.09
C GLY A 37 6.18 15.90 35.95
N ARG A 38 7.05 15.09 35.33
CA ARG A 38 7.92 15.53 34.24
C ARG A 38 7.22 15.37 32.89
N SER A 39 7.40 16.35 32.02
CA SER A 39 6.91 16.28 30.64
C SER A 39 7.75 15.33 29.79
N CYS A 40 7.09 14.61 28.90
CA CYS A 40 7.67 13.73 27.90
C CYS A 40 7.58 14.37 26.50
N SER A 41 8.39 13.83 25.60
CA SER A 41 8.26 14.04 24.16
C SER A 41 8.24 12.70 23.42
N LEU A 42 7.56 12.67 22.27
CA LEU A 42 7.51 11.52 21.38
C LEU A 42 7.89 11.94 19.96
N SER A 43 9.01 11.41 19.48
CA SER A 43 9.49 11.58 18.11
C SER A 43 9.05 10.39 17.26
N PHE A 44 8.61 10.68 16.04
CA PHE A 44 8.23 9.69 15.03
C PHE A 44 9.24 9.68 13.90
N GLU A 45 9.64 8.47 13.48
CA GLU A 45 10.50 8.24 12.33
C GLU A 45 9.83 7.27 11.35
N LEU A 46 10.00 7.54 10.04
CA LEU A 46 9.73 6.57 8.99
C LEU A 46 11.07 6.03 8.48
N ASP A 47 11.16 4.72 8.28
CA ASP A 47 12.40 4.04 7.86
C ASP A 47 12.83 4.36 6.41
N GLY A 48 12.05 5.16 5.70
CA GLY A 48 12.32 5.59 4.34
C GLY A 48 12.02 4.52 3.28
N GLN A 49 11.44 3.37 3.63
CA GLN A 49 11.23 2.26 2.71
C GLN A 49 10.34 2.63 1.51
N TYR A 50 9.34 3.48 1.72
CA TYR A 50 8.30 3.77 0.74
C TYR A 50 8.42 5.19 0.17
N GLU A 51 8.89 5.31 -1.07
CA GLU A 51 9.22 6.60 -1.70
C GLU A 51 8.04 7.58 -1.74
N GLU A 52 6.84 7.14 -2.12
CA GLU A 52 5.65 8.01 -2.16
C GLU A 52 5.18 8.42 -0.76
N LEU A 53 5.20 7.50 0.22
CA LEU A 53 4.83 7.81 1.59
C LEU A 53 5.77 8.83 2.22
N ASN A 54 7.08 8.75 1.94
CA ASN A 54 8.07 9.68 2.48
C ASN A 54 7.83 11.13 2.04
N GLN A 55 7.06 11.34 0.97
CA GLN A 55 6.70 12.66 0.46
C GLN A 55 5.30 13.10 0.89
N ALA A 56 4.52 12.18 1.45
CA ALA A 56 3.15 12.42 1.85
C ALA A 56 3.06 12.86 3.32
N PRO A 57 2.13 13.76 3.67
CA PRO A 57 1.84 14.06 5.07
C PRO A 57 1.14 12.86 5.72
N VAL A 58 1.59 12.45 6.91
CA VAL A 58 0.95 11.40 7.71
C VAL A 58 0.36 12.03 8.98
N PRO A 59 -0.96 12.24 9.08
CA PRO A 59 -1.61 12.65 10.32
C PRO A 59 -1.49 11.55 11.38
N VAL A 60 -1.14 11.94 12.60
CA VAL A 60 -1.00 11.04 13.75
C VAL A 60 -1.70 11.64 14.97
N HIS A 61 -2.46 10.81 15.66
CA HIS A 61 -3.20 11.12 16.87
C HIS A 61 -2.66 10.29 18.04
N LEU A 62 -2.48 10.95 19.18
CA LEU A 62 -1.99 10.37 20.42
C LEU A 62 -3.11 10.46 21.46
N TYR A 63 -3.59 9.32 21.94
CA TYR A 63 -4.59 9.25 23.00
C TYR A 63 -3.94 8.72 24.27
N ARG A 64 -3.95 9.50 25.34
CA ARG A 64 -3.52 8.99 26.65
C ARG A 64 -4.63 8.05 27.16
N VAL A 65 -4.31 6.77 27.33
CA VAL A 65 -5.27 5.74 27.75
C VAL A 65 -5.10 5.33 29.21
N ALA A 66 -3.92 5.59 29.79
CA ALA A 66 -3.64 5.35 31.21
C ALA A 66 -2.62 6.33 31.78
N GLU A 67 -2.72 6.58 33.07
CA GLU A 67 -1.65 7.21 33.85
C GLU A 67 -0.62 6.14 34.24
N VAL A 68 0.61 6.57 34.53
CA VAL A 68 1.67 5.71 35.07
C VAL A 68 2.07 6.19 36.46
N GLU A 69 2.18 5.27 37.41
CA GLU A 69 2.61 5.55 38.78
C GLU A 69 4.14 5.57 38.90
N GLU A 70 4.66 6.07 40.03
CA GLU A 70 6.12 6.11 40.30
C GLU A 70 6.78 4.72 40.23
N THR A 71 6.00 3.67 40.51
CA THR A 71 6.41 2.26 40.45
C THR A 71 6.35 1.65 39.06
N GLY A 72 5.82 2.36 38.06
CA GLY A 72 5.57 1.84 36.70
C GLY A 72 4.17 1.24 36.51
N GLU A 73 3.37 1.04 37.56
CA GLU A 73 2.01 0.51 37.40
C GLU A 73 1.12 1.46 36.59
N TYR A 74 0.33 0.93 35.65
CA TYR A 74 -0.62 1.73 34.86
C TYR A 74 -2.01 1.76 35.48
N ALA A 75 -2.56 2.96 35.61
CA ALA A 75 -3.94 3.20 36.00
C ALA A 75 -4.75 3.67 34.78
N PRO A 76 -5.60 2.81 34.18
CA PRO A 76 -6.41 3.19 33.04
C PRO A 76 -7.28 4.43 33.32
N LEU A 77 -7.38 5.31 32.34
CA LEU A 77 -8.27 6.47 32.41
C LEU A 77 -9.72 6.04 32.23
N ALA A 78 -10.66 6.92 32.60
CA ALA A 78 -12.08 6.62 32.54
C ALA A 78 -12.52 6.24 31.11
N GLY A 79 -13.14 5.06 30.97
CA GLY A 79 -13.53 4.48 29.69
C GLY A 79 -12.54 3.47 29.10
N TYR A 80 -11.31 3.40 29.63
CA TYR A 80 -10.26 2.46 29.20
C TYR A 80 -10.04 1.29 30.17
N GLU A 81 -10.90 1.12 31.17
CA GLU A 81 -10.69 0.15 32.25
C GLU A 81 -10.63 -1.31 31.77
N SER A 82 -11.22 -1.63 30.61
CA SER A 82 -11.19 -2.98 30.05
C SER A 82 -9.86 -3.38 29.42
N LEU A 83 -8.94 -2.44 29.19
CA LEU A 83 -7.59 -2.76 28.71
C LEU A 83 -6.79 -3.61 29.71
N GLU A 84 -7.23 -3.70 30.97
CA GLU A 84 -6.61 -4.53 32.02
C GLU A 84 -5.07 -4.41 32.08
N LEU A 85 -4.54 -3.19 31.86
CA LEU A 85 -3.10 -2.93 31.72
C LEU A 85 -2.26 -3.38 32.92
N GLY A 86 -2.86 -3.54 34.11
CA GLY A 86 -2.20 -4.12 35.28
C GLY A 86 -1.86 -5.61 35.16
N THR A 87 -2.28 -6.27 34.08
CA THR A 87 -1.93 -7.67 33.76
C THR A 87 -0.76 -7.79 32.80
N VAL A 88 -0.31 -6.67 32.21
CA VAL A 88 0.85 -6.60 31.32
C VAL A 88 2.13 -6.87 32.11
N SER A 89 3.04 -7.67 31.53
CA SER A 89 4.34 -7.97 32.11
C SER A 89 5.39 -8.19 31.02
N ASP A 90 6.61 -8.51 31.44
CA ASP A 90 7.70 -9.06 30.63
C ASP A 90 7.33 -10.29 29.78
N SER A 91 6.20 -10.94 30.07
CA SER A 91 5.69 -12.11 29.35
C SER A 91 4.60 -11.77 28.32
N THR A 92 4.17 -10.51 28.23
CA THR A 92 3.16 -10.06 27.27
C THR A 92 3.72 -10.13 25.85
N THR A 93 3.07 -10.91 24.99
CA THR A 93 3.51 -11.14 23.61
C THR A 93 3.16 -9.97 22.70
N ALA A 94 3.79 -9.88 21.53
CA ALA A 94 3.46 -8.88 20.51
C ALA A 94 1.98 -8.96 20.08
N GLU A 95 1.43 -10.17 19.93
CA GLU A 95 0.01 -10.39 19.59
C GLU A 95 -0.93 -9.85 20.68
N GLN A 96 -0.55 -10.00 21.96
CA GLN A 96 -1.32 -9.45 23.07
C GLN A 96 -1.28 -7.91 23.08
N TRP A 97 -0.11 -7.33 22.81
CA TRP A 97 0.04 -5.87 22.66
C TRP A 97 -0.79 -5.32 21.49
N GLU A 98 -0.81 -6.03 20.36
CA GLU A 98 -1.63 -5.66 19.21
C GLU A 98 -3.13 -5.73 19.53
N ALA A 99 -3.57 -6.77 20.23
CA ALA A 99 -4.95 -6.89 20.69
C ALA A 99 -5.35 -5.76 21.65
N LEU A 100 -4.47 -5.37 22.58
CA LEU A 100 -4.68 -4.24 23.48
C LEU A 100 -4.78 -2.91 22.71
N ALA A 101 -3.93 -2.70 21.71
CA ALA A 101 -3.99 -1.51 20.87
C ALA A 101 -5.31 -1.44 20.09
N GLN A 102 -5.75 -2.55 19.47
CA GLN A 102 -7.03 -2.62 18.75
C GLN A 102 -8.24 -2.41 19.67
N GLU A 103 -8.19 -2.95 20.89
CA GLU A 103 -9.21 -2.68 21.91
C GLU A 103 -9.21 -1.19 22.29
N ALA A 104 -8.04 -0.58 22.48
CA ALA A 104 -7.91 0.84 22.79
C ALA A 104 -8.49 1.73 21.68
N VAL A 105 -8.29 1.38 20.40
CA VAL A 105 -8.96 2.04 19.26
C VAL A 105 -10.48 1.97 19.42
N SER A 106 -11.02 0.76 19.65
CA SER A 106 -12.46 0.54 19.79
C SER A 106 -13.08 1.34 20.94
N LEU A 107 -12.35 1.47 22.05
CA LEU A 107 -12.75 2.27 23.21
C LEU A 107 -12.68 3.77 22.89
N THR A 108 -11.60 4.24 22.25
CA THR A 108 -11.42 5.62 21.81
C THR A 108 -12.59 6.08 20.93
N ASP A 109 -12.95 5.26 19.94
CA ASP A 109 -14.11 5.49 19.04
C ASP A 109 -15.44 5.51 19.79
N THR A 110 -15.65 4.56 20.71
CA THR A 110 -16.89 4.46 21.49
C THR A 110 -17.07 5.66 22.41
N LEU A 111 -15.98 6.16 22.99
CA LEU A 111 -15.96 7.33 23.86
C LEU A 111 -16.11 8.63 23.06
N GLY A 112 -15.73 8.63 21.79
CA GLY A 112 -15.52 9.86 21.02
C GLY A 112 -14.45 10.72 21.69
N ALA A 113 -13.37 10.09 22.15
CA ALA A 113 -12.30 10.78 22.85
C ALA A 113 -11.56 11.71 21.89
N GLU A 114 -11.17 12.89 22.40
CA GLU A 114 -10.29 13.78 21.67
C GLU A 114 -8.83 13.39 21.97
N PRO A 115 -7.92 13.49 20.98
CA PRO A 115 -6.53 13.17 21.19
C PRO A 115 -5.87 14.15 22.17
N GLU A 116 -4.96 13.64 23.01
CA GLU A 116 -4.11 14.45 23.88
C GLU A 116 -3.18 15.33 23.04
N ALA A 117 -2.68 14.79 21.92
CA ALA A 117 -1.91 15.52 20.94
C ALA A 117 -2.18 15.00 19.52
N SER A 118 -2.03 15.87 18.54
CA SER A 118 -2.07 15.51 17.13
C SER A 118 -0.98 16.22 16.37
N LEU A 119 -0.35 15.52 15.45
CA LEU A 119 0.71 16.06 14.61
C LEU A 119 0.59 15.52 13.19
N THR A 120 1.43 16.05 12.31
CA THR A 120 1.57 15.51 10.95
C THR A 120 3.05 15.27 10.70
N ILE A 121 3.41 14.01 10.45
CA ILE A 121 4.76 13.66 9.99
C ILE A 121 4.92 14.21 8.57
N ARG A 122 6.04 14.90 8.34
CA ARG A 122 6.38 15.49 7.04
C ARG A 122 7.88 15.30 6.79
N PRO A 123 8.32 15.20 5.53
CA PRO A 123 9.74 15.25 5.21
C PRO A 123 10.34 16.55 5.74
N ASP A 124 11.44 16.42 6.48
CA ASP A 124 12.26 17.54 6.91
C ASP A 124 13.06 18.13 5.74
N THR A 125 13.94 19.10 6.02
CA THR A 125 14.78 19.73 4.99
C THR A 125 15.81 18.79 4.37
N GLU A 126 16.11 17.67 5.01
CA GLU A 126 17.01 16.63 4.52
C GLU A 126 16.25 15.51 3.78
N GLY A 127 14.91 15.58 3.76
CA GLY A 127 14.02 14.65 3.09
C GLY A 127 13.59 13.46 3.95
N THR A 128 13.96 13.44 5.24
CA THR A 128 13.58 12.36 6.16
C THR A 128 12.25 12.72 6.83
N PRO A 129 11.19 11.89 6.70
CA PRO A 129 9.93 12.17 7.36
C PRO A 129 10.06 12.02 8.88
N SER A 130 9.77 13.09 9.60
CA SER A 130 9.75 13.08 11.06
C SER A 130 8.60 13.89 11.64
N GLY A 131 8.27 13.61 12.90
CA GLY A 131 7.28 14.34 13.68
C GLY A 131 7.67 14.36 15.15
N LEU A 132 7.30 15.41 15.88
CA LEU A 132 7.59 15.56 17.30
C LEU A 132 6.34 16.07 18.03
N ALA A 133 5.92 15.34 19.05
CA ALA A 133 4.99 15.81 20.07
C ALA A 133 5.78 16.14 21.34
N GLU A 134 5.59 17.35 21.88
CA GLU A 134 6.23 17.82 23.11
C GLU A 134 5.18 18.04 24.21
N ASP A 135 5.66 18.29 25.43
CA ASP A 135 4.82 18.63 26.59
C ASP A 135 3.76 17.56 26.96
N LEU A 136 4.02 16.29 26.66
CA LEU A 136 3.12 15.17 26.95
C LEU A 136 3.20 14.77 28.44
N PRO A 137 2.07 14.59 29.14
CA PRO A 137 2.06 13.96 30.46
C PRO A 137 2.60 12.52 30.44
N THR A 138 3.14 12.04 31.56
CA THR A 138 3.52 10.62 31.66
C THR A 138 2.28 9.71 31.59
N GLY A 139 2.38 8.55 30.96
CA GLY A 139 1.30 7.58 30.84
C GLY A 139 1.49 6.60 29.69
N MET A 140 0.47 5.78 29.47
CA MET A 140 0.34 4.93 28.28
C MET A 140 -0.42 5.68 27.20
N TYR A 141 0.11 5.68 25.99
CA TYR A 141 -0.49 6.33 24.82
C TYR A 141 -0.83 5.31 23.74
N LEU A 142 -2.05 5.41 23.21
CA LEU A 142 -2.42 4.81 21.93
C LEU A 142 -1.98 5.76 20.81
N ILE A 143 -1.26 5.20 19.85
CA ILE A 143 -0.81 5.87 18.64
C ILE A 143 -1.67 5.39 17.46
N GLU A 144 -2.35 6.32 16.81
CA GLU A 144 -3.11 6.07 15.59
C GLU A 144 -2.65 7.01 14.48
N ALA A 145 -2.31 6.44 13.31
CA ALA A 145 -2.02 7.21 12.12
C ALA A 145 -3.15 7.04 11.10
N GLU A 146 -3.56 8.12 10.46
CA GLU A 146 -4.59 8.06 9.43
C GLU A 146 -4.08 7.31 8.18
N THR A 147 -4.99 6.62 7.49
CA THR A 147 -4.69 6.02 6.17
C THR A 147 -4.23 7.11 5.21
N VAL A 148 -3.06 6.91 4.60
CA VAL A 148 -2.51 7.83 3.60
C VAL A 148 -2.68 7.25 2.21
N ARG A 149 -3.23 8.02 1.29
CA ARG A 149 -3.33 7.65 -0.13
C ARG A 149 -2.42 8.53 -0.96
N THR A 150 -1.61 7.90 -1.79
CA THR A 150 -0.74 8.56 -2.76
C THR A 150 -1.18 8.21 -4.18
N ALA A 151 -0.38 8.58 -5.19
CA ALA A 151 -0.77 8.40 -6.59
C ALA A 151 -0.95 6.92 -6.94
N GLU A 152 -0.07 6.06 -6.42
CA GLU A 152 -0.03 4.66 -6.83
C GLU A 152 -0.36 3.68 -5.69
N TYR A 153 -0.38 4.14 -4.43
CA TYR A 153 -0.53 3.28 -3.26
C TYR A 153 -1.48 3.86 -2.20
N SER A 154 -2.01 2.97 -1.36
CA SER A 154 -2.60 3.32 -0.07
C SER A 154 -1.74 2.72 1.04
N TYR A 155 -1.63 3.42 2.16
CA TYR A 155 -0.84 3.05 3.32
C TYR A 155 -1.76 3.01 4.54
N GLU A 156 -1.89 1.83 5.13
CA GLU A 156 -2.58 1.63 6.40
C GLU A 156 -1.54 1.41 7.50
N PHE A 157 -1.85 1.84 8.72
CA PHE A 157 -0.91 1.79 9.83
C PHE A 157 -1.53 1.01 10.98
N ALA A 158 -0.82 -0.01 11.47
CA ALA A 158 -1.25 -0.72 12.66
C ALA A 158 -1.16 0.23 13.88
N PRO A 159 -2.23 0.37 14.68
CA PRO A 159 -2.17 1.12 15.93
C PRO A 159 -1.31 0.39 16.95
N TYR A 160 -0.69 1.12 17.87
CA TYR A 160 0.12 0.52 18.93
C TYR A 160 0.15 1.38 20.18
N LEU A 161 0.53 0.76 21.30
CA LEU A 161 0.68 1.42 22.60
C LEU A 161 2.15 1.79 22.87
N VAL A 162 2.37 2.97 23.44
CA VAL A 162 3.69 3.50 23.83
C VAL A 162 3.66 4.02 25.26
N SER A 163 4.64 3.62 26.07
CA SER A 163 4.86 4.20 27.40
C SER A 163 5.66 5.49 27.32
N LEU A 164 5.22 6.52 28.05
CA LEU A 164 5.95 7.75 28.31
C LEU A 164 6.06 7.96 29.84
N PRO A 165 7.26 7.97 30.45
CA PRO A 165 8.55 7.64 29.85
C PRO A 165 8.66 6.16 29.48
N ASN A 166 9.69 5.80 28.71
CA ASN A 166 10.03 4.42 28.40
C ASN A 166 11.33 3.99 29.14
N ASN A 167 11.60 2.69 29.19
CA ASN A 167 12.84 2.11 29.71
C ASN A 167 13.37 1.12 28.65
N TYR A 168 14.70 1.15 28.42
CA TYR A 168 15.38 0.30 27.44
C TYR A 168 16.33 -0.72 28.08
N TYR A 169 16.13 -1.04 29.36
CA TYR A 169 17.01 -1.92 30.14
C TYR A 169 17.18 -3.28 29.48
N TYR A 170 16.12 -3.87 28.95
CA TYR A 170 16.18 -5.19 28.33
C TYR A 170 17.03 -5.22 27.05
N THR A 171 17.07 -4.11 26.30
CA THR A 171 17.83 -4.01 25.04
C THR A 171 19.23 -3.42 25.22
N THR A 172 19.42 -2.52 26.18
CA THR A 172 20.66 -1.75 26.36
C THR A 172 21.40 -2.05 27.66
N GLY A 173 20.71 -2.63 28.65
CA GLY A 173 21.19 -2.75 30.02
C GLY A 173 21.18 -1.44 30.82
N ASP A 174 20.65 -0.35 30.25
CA ASP A 174 20.51 0.94 30.90
C ASP A 174 19.13 1.06 31.54
N ASP A 175 19.12 1.23 32.86
CA ASP A 175 17.92 1.28 33.70
C ASP A 175 17.40 2.72 33.89
N ALA A 176 17.78 3.63 32.99
CA ALA A 176 17.37 5.02 33.03
C ALA A 176 16.03 5.24 32.30
N TRP A 177 15.09 5.91 32.97
CA TRP A 177 13.86 6.38 32.34
C TRP A 177 14.14 7.40 31.24
N VAL A 178 13.62 7.13 30.05
CA VAL A 178 13.71 7.98 28.87
C VAL A 178 12.39 8.71 28.66
N TYR A 179 12.40 10.02 28.89
CA TYR A 179 11.23 10.90 28.74
C TYR A 179 11.09 11.44 27.31
N ASP A 180 12.16 11.39 26.52
CA ASP A 180 12.19 11.77 25.11
C ASP A 180 12.27 10.50 24.27
N VAL A 181 11.12 9.95 23.91
CA VAL A 181 10.99 8.63 23.27
C VAL A 181 10.97 8.79 21.75
N THR A 182 11.57 7.85 21.04
CA THR A 182 11.50 7.76 19.57
C THR A 182 10.80 6.46 19.18
N THR A 183 9.86 6.53 18.24
CA THR A 183 9.12 5.37 17.72
C THR A 183 8.99 5.45 16.20
N GLY A 184 8.77 4.28 15.57
CA GLY A 184 8.50 4.16 14.15
C GLY A 184 7.02 3.96 13.84
N LEU A 185 6.59 4.30 12.63
CA LEU A 185 5.33 3.81 12.09
C LEU A 185 5.56 2.54 11.25
N LYS A 186 4.59 1.62 11.28
CA LYS A 186 4.61 0.38 10.48
C LYS A 186 3.53 0.44 9.40
N PRO A 187 3.81 1.03 8.23
CA PRO A 187 2.85 1.06 7.13
C PRO A 187 2.76 -0.27 6.40
N GLU A 188 1.52 -0.71 6.15
CA GLU A 188 1.16 -1.71 5.16
C GLU A 188 0.80 -1.00 3.85
N GLN A 189 1.55 -1.28 2.78
CA GLN A 189 1.36 -0.69 1.46
C GLN A 189 0.49 -1.58 0.57
N THR A 190 -0.57 -1.02 0.00
CA THR A 190 -1.41 -1.70 -0.99
C THR A 190 -1.45 -0.93 -2.32
N PRO A 191 -1.29 -1.60 -3.48
CA PRO A 191 -1.42 -0.95 -4.78
C PRO A 191 -2.82 -0.38 -5.00
N ARG A 192 -2.88 0.80 -5.61
CA ARG A 192 -4.12 1.37 -6.15
C ARG A 192 -4.27 0.97 -7.61
N TYR A 193 -5.52 0.88 -8.06
CA TYR A 193 -5.86 0.48 -9.42
C TYR A 193 -6.68 1.58 -10.10
N GLY A 194 -6.64 1.55 -11.42
CA GLY A 194 -7.42 2.41 -12.28
C GLY A 194 -7.78 1.71 -13.59
N SER A 195 -8.39 2.48 -14.49
CA SER A 195 -8.91 1.97 -15.75
C SER A 195 -8.39 2.75 -16.95
N LEU A 196 -8.24 2.04 -18.07
CA LEU A 196 -7.96 2.59 -19.39
C LEU A 196 -9.23 2.58 -20.24
N VAL A 197 -9.60 3.72 -20.79
CA VAL A 197 -10.65 3.82 -21.81
C VAL A 197 -10.00 4.06 -23.18
N ILE A 198 -10.33 3.19 -24.14
CA ILE A 198 -9.99 3.38 -25.54
C ILE A 198 -11.25 3.87 -26.25
N GLU A 199 -11.21 5.12 -26.71
CA GLU A 199 -12.27 5.71 -27.52
C GLU A 199 -11.93 5.60 -29.00
N LYS A 200 -12.86 5.04 -29.77
CA LYS A 200 -12.75 4.93 -31.22
C LYS A 200 -13.85 5.74 -31.87
N THR A 201 -13.48 6.65 -32.76
CA THR A 201 -14.41 7.41 -33.61
C THR A 201 -14.28 6.97 -35.07
N LEU A 202 -15.41 6.70 -35.71
CA LEU A 202 -15.53 6.46 -37.14
C LEU A 202 -16.35 7.60 -37.77
N THR A 203 -15.69 8.43 -38.58
CA THR A 203 -16.30 9.65 -39.14
C THR A 203 -17.11 9.40 -40.41
N SER A 204 -16.77 8.35 -41.15
CA SER A 204 -17.50 7.92 -42.35
C SER A 204 -17.51 6.39 -42.45
N TYR A 205 -18.62 5.84 -42.97
CA TYR A 205 -18.90 4.40 -42.96
C TYR A 205 -19.64 3.98 -44.24
N ASN A 206 -19.33 2.79 -44.76
CA ASN A 206 -20.03 2.21 -45.91
C ASN A 206 -20.86 1.00 -45.50
N ALA A 207 -22.18 1.23 -45.31
CA ALA A 207 -23.13 0.19 -44.90
C ALA A 207 -23.26 -1.00 -45.87
N THR A 208 -22.86 -0.85 -47.14
CA THR A 208 -22.93 -1.97 -48.11
C THR A 208 -21.86 -3.03 -47.89
N LEU A 209 -20.82 -2.74 -47.09
CA LEU A 209 -19.72 -3.65 -46.78
C LEU A 209 -19.93 -4.40 -45.45
N GLY A 210 -20.99 -4.06 -44.69
CA GLY A 210 -21.22 -4.60 -43.35
C GLY A 210 -20.30 -3.98 -42.29
N ASP A 211 -20.21 -4.65 -41.15
CA ASP A 211 -19.54 -4.13 -39.96
C ASP A 211 -18.04 -3.84 -40.18
N ALA A 212 -17.58 -2.75 -39.58
CA ALA A 212 -16.18 -2.36 -39.55
C ALA A 212 -15.56 -2.74 -38.20
N VAL A 213 -14.51 -3.58 -38.24
CA VAL A 213 -13.82 -4.06 -37.04
C VAL A 213 -12.49 -3.33 -36.89
N PHE A 214 -12.22 -2.84 -35.69
CA PHE A 214 -10.95 -2.21 -35.30
C PHE A 214 -10.34 -3.00 -34.15
N VAL A 215 -9.03 -3.23 -34.20
CA VAL A 215 -8.30 -4.04 -33.22
C VAL A 215 -7.14 -3.24 -32.64
N PHE A 216 -7.07 -3.21 -31.32
CA PHE A 216 -6.08 -2.48 -30.55
C PHE A 216 -5.26 -3.46 -29.72
N ARG A 217 -3.94 -3.38 -29.84
CA ARG A 217 -3.01 -4.03 -28.91
C ARG A 217 -2.74 -3.06 -27.77
N VAL A 218 -2.88 -3.54 -26.53
CA VAL A 218 -2.68 -2.79 -25.29
C VAL A 218 -1.52 -3.43 -24.55
N GLU A 219 -0.46 -2.67 -24.33
CA GLU A 219 0.75 -3.12 -23.65
C GLU A 219 1.07 -2.14 -22.52
N GLY A 220 1.15 -2.61 -21.29
CA GLY A 220 1.44 -1.77 -20.12
C GLY A 220 2.56 -2.33 -19.27
N THR A 221 3.48 -1.46 -18.88
CA THR A 221 4.64 -1.81 -18.07
C THR A 221 4.72 -0.96 -16.81
N ARG A 222 5.08 -1.60 -15.70
CA ARG A 222 5.32 -1.01 -14.38
C ARG A 222 6.57 -1.66 -13.79
N ASP A 223 7.51 -0.88 -13.29
CA ASP A 223 8.78 -1.37 -12.72
C ASP A 223 9.52 -2.38 -13.61
N HIS A 224 9.54 -2.10 -14.92
CA HIS A 224 10.10 -2.98 -15.95
C HIS A 224 9.41 -4.35 -16.12
N THR A 225 8.27 -4.55 -15.48
CA THR A 225 7.42 -5.74 -15.58
C THR A 225 6.20 -5.43 -16.45
N GLN A 226 5.84 -6.35 -17.34
CA GLN A 226 4.60 -6.22 -18.12
C GLN A 226 3.42 -6.62 -17.23
N VAL A 227 2.52 -5.67 -16.98
CA VAL A 227 1.32 -5.88 -16.13
C VAL A 227 0.05 -6.06 -16.95
N ILE A 228 0.06 -5.62 -18.21
CA ILE A 228 -1.01 -5.88 -19.18
C ILE A 228 -0.43 -6.10 -20.57
N SER A 229 -0.95 -7.10 -21.26
CA SER A 229 -0.69 -7.42 -22.66
C SER A 229 -1.94 -8.09 -23.23
N ASP A 230 -2.77 -7.30 -23.89
CA ASP A 230 -4.05 -7.78 -24.41
C ASP A 230 -4.38 -7.18 -25.77
N VAL A 231 -5.38 -7.76 -26.43
CA VAL A 231 -5.91 -7.32 -27.72
C VAL A 231 -7.42 -7.16 -27.59
N VAL A 232 -7.88 -5.92 -27.72
CA VAL A 232 -9.32 -5.58 -27.71
C VAL A 232 -9.80 -5.15 -29.08
N SER A 233 -11.10 -5.28 -29.31
CA SER A 233 -11.73 -4.89 -30.57
C SER A 233 -13.04 -4.15 -30.38
N LEU A 234 -13.37 -3.31 -31.36
CA LEU A 234 -14.64 -2.59 -31.44
C LEU A 234 -15.23 -2.76 -32.84
N ASN A 235 -16.51 -3.12 -32.90
CA ASN A 235 -17.25 -3.27 -34.16
C ASN A 235 -18.17 -2.07 -34.39
N PHE A 236 -18.22 -1.56 -35.61
CA PHE A 236 -19.05 -0.44 -36.02
C PHE A 236 -20.01 -0.86 -37.14
N ASP A 237 -21.28 -0.62 -36.92
CA ASP A 237 -22.40 -0.78 -37.86
C ASP A 237 -22.84 0.57 -38.47
N GLY A 238 -22.11 1.65 -38.14
CA GLY A 238 -22.38 3.03 -38.54
C GLY A 238 -21.24 3.97 -38.13
N THR A 239 -21.39 5.25 -38.46
CA THR A 239 -20.51 6.31 -37.93
C THR A 239 -20.79 6.56 -36.45
N GLY A 240 -19.81 7.10 -35.73
CA GLY A 240 -19.97 7.51 -34.33
C GLY A 240 -18.75 7.18 -33.49
N THR A 241 -18.92 7.23 -32.18
CA THR A 241 -17.88 6.90 -31.21
C THR A 241 -18.32 5.69 -30.38
N LYS A 242 -17.46 4.68 -30.30
CA LYS A 242 -17.60 3.55 -29.36
C LYS A 242 -16.37 3.53 -28.45
N ARG A 243 -16.50 2.87 -27.29
CA ARG A 243 -15.43 2.76 -26.32
C ARG A 243 -15.31 1.34 -25.79
N VAL A 244 -14.12 0.99 -25.33
CA VAL A 244 -13.86 -0.17 -24.49
C VAL A 244 -13.11 0.30 -23.25
N GLU A 245 -13.49 -0.21 -22.09
CA GLU A 245 -12.83 0.06 -20.82
C GLU A 245 -12.10 -1.20 -20.36
N ILE A 246 -10.86 -1.02 -19.90
CA ILE A 246 -10.03 -2.06 -19.31
C ILE A 246 -9.73 -1.61 -17.87
N ALA A 247 -10.38 -2.24 -16.90
CA ALA A 247 -10.26 -1.95 -15.48
C ALA A 247 -9.24 -2.86 -14.79
N GLY A 248 -8.87 -2.49 -13.56
CA GLY A 248 -7.98 -3.30 -12.72
C GLY A 248 -6.49 -3.19 -13.08
N ILE A 249 -6.08 -2.11 -13.76
CA ILE A 249 -4.67 -1.87 -14.09
C ILE A 249 -4.04 -1.10 -12.93
N PRO A 250 -2.87 -1.52 -12.39
CA PRO A 250 -2.19 -0.76 -11.34
C PRO A 250 -1.98 0.70 -11.75
N ALA A 251 -2.30 1.65 -10.86
CA ALA A 251 -2.02 3.07 -11.05
C ALA A 251 -0.52 3.29 -11.28
N GLY A 252 -0.13 4.30 -12.04
CA GLY A 252 1.26 4.53 -12.47
C GLY A 252 1.73 3.67 -13.65
N THR A 253 0.95 2.67 -14.08
CA THR A 253 1.31 1.85 -15.25
C THR A 253 1.38 2.71 -16.51
N ALA A 254 2.53 2.70 -17.18
CA ALA A 254 2.67 3.31 -18.50
C ALA A 254 2.13 2.36 -19.57
N VAL A 255 1.06 2.77 -20.25
CA VAL A 255 0.37 1.97 -21.26
C VAL A 255 0.60 2.56 -22.65
N THR A 256 0.86 1.67 -23.61
CA THR A 256 0.89 1.94 -25.04
C THR A 256 -0.27 1.20 -25.70
N VAL A 257 -1.10 1.92 -26.44
CA VAL A 257 -2.17 1.36 -27.26
C VAL A 257 -1.83 1.56 -28.73
N THR A 258 -1.81 0.48 -29.50
CA THR A 258 -1.58 0.53 -30.95
C THR A 258 -2.79 -0.02 -31.68
N GLU A 259 -3.35 0.75 -32.62
CA GLU A 259 -4.31 0.22 -33.57
C GLU A 259 -3.57 -0.68 -34.56
N ILE A 260 -3.65 -1.99 -34.36
CA ILE A 260 -2.95 -3.00 -35.16
C ILE A 260 -3.77 -3.46 -36.37
N TYR A 261 -5.08 -3.21 -36.34
CA TYR A 261 -5.96 -3.40 -37.48
C TYR A 261 -7.01 -2.29 -37.53
N GLY A 262 -6.88 -1.41 -38.52
CA GLY A 262 -7.78 -0.28 -38.73
C GLY A 262 -8.96 -0.57 -39.67
N GLY A 263 -9.17 -1.83 -40.10
CA GLY A 263 -10.16 -2.20 -41.11
C GLY A 263 -9.67 -1.98 -42.56
N SER A 264 -9.91 -2.94 -43.46
CA SER A 264 -9.36 -2.93 -44.83
C SER A 264 -9.91 -1.83 -45.76
N ASN A 265 -10.90 -1.05 -45.32
CA ASN A 265 -11.54 0.02 -46.09
C ASN A 265 -11.51 1.37 -45.36
N TYR A 266 -10.68 1.49 -44.32
CA TYR A 266 -10.62 2.68 -43.47
C TYR A 266 -9.15 3.06 -43.24
N ASP A 267 -8.89 4.37 -43.26
CA ASP A 267 -7.58 4.93 -42.95
C ASP A 267 -7.62 5.54 -41.54
N VAL A 268 -6.56 5.32 -40.76
CA VAL A 268 -6.37 6.01 -39.48
C VAL A 268 -5.99 7.46 -39.75
N THR A 269 -6.80 8.38 -39.23
CA THR A 269 -6.59 9.83 -39.34
C THR A 269 -6.02 10.44 -38.06
N SER A 270 -6.07 9.72 -36.94
CA SER A 270 -5.32 10.04 -35.72
C SER A 270 -3.90 9.46 -35.76
N SER A 271 -3.16 9.56 -34.65
CA SER A 271 -1.99 8.67 -34.46
C SER A 271 -2.44 7.21 -34.38
N GLY A 272 -1.69 6.30 -34.98
CA GLY A 272 -1.91 4.85 -34.90
C GLY A 272 -1.42 4.23 -33.57
N THR A 273 -0.67 4.99 -32.79
CA THR A 273 -0.19 4.62 -31.45
C THR A 273 -0.45 5.78 -30.49
N GLN A 274 -0.99 5.45 -29.31
CA GLN A 274 -1.27 6.38 -28.22
C GLN A 274 -0.64 5.86 -26.93
N THR A 275 -0.31 6.74 -26.00
CA THR A 275 0.23 6.38 -24.69
C THR A 275 -0.54 7.08 -23.58
N ALA A 276 -0.70 6.41 -22.44
CA ALA A 276 -1.29 6.97 -21.23
C ALA A 276 -0.60 6.40 -19.98
N VAL A 277 -0.73 7.09 -18.86
CA VAL A 277 -0.38 6.55 -17.54
C VAL A 277 -1.69 6.29 -16.81
N ILE A 278 -1.82 5.11 -16.21
CA ILE A 278 -3.04 4.77 -15.45
C ILE A 278 -3.09 5.62 -14.19
N VAL A 279 -4.24 6.24 -13.97
CA VAL A 279 -4.55 7.05 -12.79
C VAL A 279 -5.45 6.23 -11.89
N ALA A 280 -5.20 6.24 -10.58
CA ALA A 280 -6.02 5.52 -9.61
C ALA A 280 -7.48 5.97 -9.65
N ASP A 281 -8.41 5.03 -9.42
CA ASP A 281 -9.84 5.33 -9.40
C ASP A 281 -10.18 6.38 -8.33
N GLY A 282 -11.08 7.29 -8.70
CA GLY A 282 -11.52 8.41 -7.87
C GLY A 282 -10.61 9.66 -7.93
N GLU A 283 -9.45 9.59 -8.58
CA GLU A 283 -8.56 10.73 -8.75
C GLU A 283 -8.88 11.56 -10.02
N GLU A 284 -8.43 12.81 -10.06
CA GLU A 284 -8.55 13.66 -11.24
C GLU A 284 -7.79 13.05 -12.43
N GLY A 285 -8.47 12.90 -13.57
CA GLY A 285 -7.90 12.27 -14.77
C GLY A 285 -8.18 10.77 -14.90
N ALA A 286 -8.85 10.15 -13.93
CA ALA A 286 -9.41 8.81 -14.09
C ALA A 286 -10.79 8.85 -14.80
N PRO A 287 -11.09 7.89 -15.71
CA PRO A 287 -10.18 6.88 -16.23
C PRO A 287 -9.18 7.49 -17.24
N ALA A 288 -7.99 6.90 -17.32
CA ALA A 288 -7.01 7.27 -18.33
C ALA A 288 -7.59 6.99 -19.72
N THR A 289 -7.61 7.97 -20.62
CA THR A 289 -8.31 7.86 -21.91
C THR A 289 -7.37 8.08 -23.08
N VAL A 290 -7.44 7.20 -24.08
CA VAL A 290 -6.79 7.37 -25.39
C VAL A 290 -7.82 7.32 -26.50
N SER A 291 -7.61 8.10 -27.57
CA SER A 291 -8.58 8.22 -28.66
C SER A 291 -7.97 7.93 -30.03
N PHE A 292 -8.73 7.23 -30.86
CA PHE A 292 -8.42 6.89 -32.24
C PHE A 292 -9.52 7.37 -33.17
N THR A 293 -9.18 7.80 -34.38
CA THR A 293 -10.16 8.24 -35.39
C THR A 293 -9.80 7.66 -36.75
N ASN A 294 -10.78 7.01 -37.40
CA ASN A 294 -10.63 6.51 -38.78
C ASN A 294 -11.71 7.06 -39.69
N GLU A 295 -11.41 7.06 -40.99
CA GLU A 295 -12.30 7.49 -42.06
C GLU A 295 -12.34 6.44 -43.17
N TYR A 296 -13.50 6.25 -43.81
CA TYR A 296 -13.65 5.37 -44.97
C TYR A 296 -12.83 5.89 -46.16
N ASN A 297 -11.98 5.02 -46.71
CA ASN A 297 -11.00 5.39 -47.75
C ASN A 297 -11.47 5.14 -49.20
N GLY A 298 -12.74 4.75 -49.39
CA GLY A 298 -13.29 4.44 -50.71
C GLY A 298 -13.08 2.99 -51.18
N GLY A 299 -12.36 2.17 -50.41
CA GLY A 299 -12.10 0.77 -50.68
C GLY A 299 -13.36 -0.11 -50.69
N ARG A 300 -13.29 -1.24 -51.41
CA ARG A 300 -14.36 -2.25 -51.47
C ARG A 300 -13.83 -3.66 -51.22
N ASN A 301 -12.91 -3.75 -50.26
CA ASN A 301 -12.30 -5.00 -49.83
C ASN A 301 -13.28 -5.74 -48.92
N PRO A 302 -13.75 -6.95 -49.28
CA PRO A 302 -14.60 -7.74 -48.41
C PRO A 302 -13.80 -8.20 -47.19
N GLY A 303 -14.40 -8.15 -46.00
CA GLY A 303 -13.79 -8.62 -44.76
C GLY A 303 -14.80 -8.65 -43.61
N SER A 304 -14.56 -9.51 -42.63
CA SER A 304 -15.33 -9.62 -41.38
C SER A 304 -14.39 -9.99 -40.24
N GLY A 305 -14.71 -9.62 -39.01
CA GLY A 305 -13.97 -10.03 -37.80
C GLY A 305 -14.80 -10.99 -36.93
N ILE A 306 -14.11 -11.80 -36.14
CA ILE A 306 -14.69 -12.69 -35.13
C ILE A 306 -13.86 -12.53 -33.86
N VAL A 307 -14.52 -12.44 -32.70
CA VAL A 307 -13.87 -12.42 -31.39
C VAL A 307 -14.23 -13.71 -30.65
N ASN A 308 -13.23 -14.40 -30.14
CA ASN A 308 -13.42 -15.58 -29.29
C ASN A 308 -12.71 -15.32 -27.96
N HIS A 309 -13.41 -15.58 -26.86
CA HIS A 309 -12.85 -15.62 -25.52
C HIS A 309 -12.62 -17.09 -25.15
N PHE A 310 -11.44 -17.37 -24.60
CA PHE A 310 -11.07 -18.70 -24.11
C PHE A 310 -10.72 -18.57 -22.63
N GLU A 311 -11.37 -19.37 -21.80
CA GLU A 311 -11.15 -19.41 -20.35
C GLU A 311 -10.64 -20.80 -19.96
N TYR A 312 -9.70 -20.87 -19.02
CA TYR A 312 -9.19 -22.14 -18.51
C TYR A 312 -9.42 -22.24 -17.01
N THR A 313 -10.33 -23.13 -16.63
CA THR A 313 -10.73 -23.34 -15.24
C THR A 313 -10.66 -24.83 -14.92
N ASP A 314 -10.01 -25.18 -13.81
CA ASP A 314 -9.92 -26.55 -13.29
C ASP A 314 -9.51 -27.64 -14.31
N GLY A 315 -8.60 -27.32 -15.23
CA GLY A 315 -8.12 -28.29 -16.21
C GLY A 315 -8.92 -28.34 -17.51
N VAL A 316 -9.94 -27.51 -17.66
CA VAL A 316 -10.86 -27.49 -18.81
C VAL A 316 -10.78 -26.14 -19.51
N TRP A 317 -10.72 -26.18 -20.85
CA TRP A 317 -10.87 -24.98 -21.68
C TRP A 317 -12.33 -24.80 -22.04
N ASP A 318 -12.89 -23.66 -21.64
CA ASP A 318 -14.16 -23.15 -22.11
C ASP A 318 -13.93 -22.07 -23.16
N TRP A 319 -14.90 -21.91 -24.06
CA TRP A 319 -14.84 -20.87 -25.08
C TRP A 319 -16.21 -20.26 -25.32
N GLU A 320 -16.22 -18.95 -25.54
CA GLU A 320 -17.41 -18.20 -25.93
C GLU A 320 -17.06 -17.28 -27.10
N GLN A 321 -17.89 -17.30 -28.13
CA GLN A 321 -17.81 -16.30 -29.19
C GLN A 321 -18.42 -14.99 -28.69
N GLN A 322 -17.63 -13.92 -28.68
CA GLN A 322 -18.06 -12.59 -28.30
C GLN A 322 -18.37 -11.73 -29.52
N THR A 323 -19.19 -10.69 -29.33
CA THR A 323 -19.52 -9.75 -30.43
C THR A 323 -18.34 -8.82 -30.70
N ASP A 324 -17.84 -8.15 -29.67
CA ASP A 324 -16.59 -7.38 -29.62
C ASP A 324 -16.20 -7.17 -28.14
N SER A 325 -15.19 -6.34 -27.86
CA SER A 325 -14.74 -6.05 -26.49
C SER A 325 -15.50 -4.88 -25.84
N SER A 326 -16.60 -4.39 -26.42
CA SER A 326 -17.33 -3.20 -25.91
C SER A 326 -17.93 -3.37 -24.52
N GLN A 327 -18.05 -4.61 -24.02
CA GLN A 327 -18.50 -4.90 -22.66
C GLN A 327 -17.43 -4.65 -21.60
N GLY A 328 -16.21 -4.32 -22.01
CA GLY A 328 -15.08 -4.07 -21.13
C GLY A 328 -14.34 -5.33 -20.71
N LEU A 329 -13.15 -5.13 -20.15
CA LEU A 329 -12.32 -6.15 -19.53
C LEU A 329 -12.04 -5.71 -18.09
N ASN A 330 -12.14 -6.64 -17.15
CA ASN A 330 -11.67 -6.40 -15.79
C ASN A 330 -10.50 -7.34 -15.54
N LEU A 331 -9.30 -6.78 -15.43
CA LEU A 331 -8.17 -7.52 -14.93
C LEU A 331 -8.42 -7.70 -13.44
N GLN A 332 -8.97 -8.85 -13.04
CA GLN A 332 -8.96 -9.19 -11.63
C GLN A 332 -7.51 -9.05 -11.16
N PRO A 333 -7.25 -8.36 -10.03
CA PRO A 333 -5.97 -8.51 -9.37
C PRO A 333 -5.77 -10.02 -9.28
N GLN A 334 -4.65 -10.53 -9.80
CA GLN A 334 -4.18 -11.82 -9.33
C GLN A 334 -4.17 -11.64 -7.82
N THR A 335 -5.09 -12.30 -7.12
CA THR A 335 -4.86 -12.58 -5.72
C THR A 335 -3.57 -13.36 -5.79
N ASP A 336 -2.46 -12.69 -5.49
CA ASP A 336 -1.26 -13.40 -5.13
C ASP A 336 -1.67 -14.19 -3.89
N ASP A 337 -2.19 -15.39 -4.14
CA ASP A 337 -2.11 -16.54 -3.25
C ASP A 337 -0.63 -17.02 -3.25
N ALA A 338 0.30 -16.07 -3.35
CA ALA A 338 1.52 -16.10 -2.61
C ALA A 338 1.17 -15.67 -1.18
N SER A 339 0.43 -16.52 -0.47
CA SER A 339 0.93 -16.98 0.82
C SER A 339 2.30 -17.64 0.58
N GLY A 340 3.29 -16.83 0.18
CA GLY A 340 4.63 -17.10 0.61
C GLY A 340 4.49 -17.13 2.11
N GLU A 341 4.67 -18.31 2.70
CA GLU A 341 4.97 -18.45 4.11
C GLU A 341 5.97 -17.34 4.43
N GLN A 342 5.47 -16.21 4.94
CA GLN A 342 6.22 -15.39 5.87
C GLN A 342 6.40 -16.34 7.03
N GLU A 343 7.49 -17.10 6.93
CA GLU A 343 8.15 -17.73 8.04
C GLU A 343 8.07 -16.72 9.17
N ALA A 344 7.31 -17.09 10.20
CA ALA A 344 7.08 -16.29 11.39
C ALA A 344 8.44 -15.84 11.91
N ALA A 345 8.85 -14.65 11.49
CA ALA A 345 10.01 -13.97 12.01
C ALA A 345 9.54 -13.43 13.34
N GLU A 346 10.00 -14.09 14.39
CA GLU A 346 9.82 -13.67 15.78
C GLU A 346 10.01 -12.16 15.91
N PRO A 347 9.15 -11.46 16.67
CA PRO A 347 9.23 -10.03 16.84
C PRO A 347 10.46 -9.69 17.68
N ASP A 348 11.58 -9.38 17.04
CA ASP A 348 12.70 -8.74 17.70
C ASP A 348 12.33 -7.27 17.97
N GLY A 349 12.01 -7.00 19.24
CA GLY A 349 12.37 -5.74 19.89
C GLY A 349 11.45 -4.54 19.68
N GLN A 350 10.15 -4.67 19.99
CA GLN A 350 9.43 -3.59 20.65
C GLN A 350 9.30 -3.94 22.14
N GLU A 351 10.42 -3.88 22.84
CA GLU A 351 10.43 -3.88 24.30
C GLU A 351 10.30 -2.42 24.75
N ALA A 352 9.06 -1.97 24.95
CA ALA A 352 8.79 -1.01 26.00
C ALA A 352 8.54 -1.83 27.25
N GLN A 353 9.59 -2.07 28.05
CA GLN A 353 9.50 -2.86 29.27
C GLN A 353 10.31 -2.17 30.37
N GLN A 354 9.61 -1.96 31.49
CA GLN A 354 9.98 -1.16 32.66
C GLN A 354 11.20 -1.64 33.41
#